data_AF-A0A6H5J6P1-F1
#
_entry.id   AF-A0A6H5J6P1-F1
#
_cell.length_a   1.000
_cell.length_b   1.000
_cell.length_c   1.000
_cell.angle_alpha   90.00
_cell.angle_beta   90.00
_cell.angle_gamma   90.00
#
_symmetry.space_group_name_H-M   'P 1'
#
loop_
_entity.id
_entity.type
_entity.pdbx_description
1 polymer ?
#
loop_
_entity_poly.entity_id
_entity_poly.type
_entity_poly.pdbx_seq_one_letter_code
_entity_poly.pdbx_strand_id
1 'polypeptide(L)'
;MNGCICCTVRGDLVEALKRMSKKLSAFDAVLIETTGMADPAPVAQTFFVDDEVQEKFRLDGIVTVVDAAHVEQHLDEEKPENVENESIEQIAFADLVILNKTDLLCKKDEKLAAAAADDDGACNETDARAPYGNNAMPPTDADTAKDASKTPVEGALAKLEARIRSINPSAPIIRSEFSRVPPKKLLNLSAFDLQRVLEMDPEFLESDGTDHVHDDSISSVAWSFPGLELNVNLLQLFISKLMQELGTELFRYKGVLAVKGCQEKFVFQGVHMLFSGGFASEAMGPESVEIDPKMRPNGDGTKATPPGLWASDDERECRFIFIGKHMKDKHAERLKKEFLACAAEDPLRFAVGDYVEARASGGWKMARVLKTWDAGNCYRLELQNARKTNVWGPIDDEAFVRQPDEAEVAAAKAKAAGQKQKV
;
A
#
# COMPACT_ATOMS: atom_id res chain seq x y z
N MET A 1 7.90 -21.02 32.71
CA MET A 1 8.58 -20.27 31.63
C MET A 1 7.70 -19.06 31.36
N ASN A 2 8.23 -17.86 31.60
CA ASN A 2 7.47 -16.61 31.56
C ASN A 2 7.16 -16.25 30.09
N GLY A 3 6.00 -16.68 29.59
CA GLY A 3 5.45 -16.17 28.33
C GLY A 3 4.79 -14.82 28.58
N CYS A 4 5.12 -13.82 27.76
CA CYS A 4 4.37 -12.56 27.71
C CYS A 4 2.88 -12.87 27.47
N ILE A 5 1.99 -12.03 27.99
CA ILE A 5 0.52 -12.22 27.89
C ILE A 5 0.05 -12.35 26.43
N CYS A 6 0.78 -11.73 25.48
CA CYS A 6 0.55 -11.85 24.04
C CYS A 6 0.84 -13.27 23.49
N CYS A 7 1.81 -14.00 24.05
CA CYS A 7 2.08 -15.40 23.67
C CYS A 7 0.97 -16.34 24.17
N THR A 8 0.38 -16.05 25.33
CA THR A 8 -0.76 -16.81 25.86
C THR A 8 -2.01 -16.55 25.01
N VAL A 9 -2.29 -15.28 24.70
CA VAL A 9 -3.43 -14.90 23.83
C VAL A 9 -3.29 -15.49 22.43
N ARG A 10 -2.09 -15.48 21.84
CA ARG A 10 -1.83 -16.11 20.54
C ARG A 10 -2.04 -17.63 20.61
N GLY A 11 -1.51 -18.30 21.63
CA GLY A 11 -1.70 -19.74 21.83
C GLY A 11 -3.17 -20.12 21.97
N ASP A 12 -3.91 -19.39 22.80
CA ASP A 12 -5.34 -19.61 23.03
C ASP A 12 -6.17 -19.40 21.76
N LEU A 13 -5.82 -18.38 20.95
CA LEU A 13 -6.46 -18.13 19.66
C LEU A 13 -6.20 -19.28 18.68
N VAL A 14 -4.95 -19.72 18.54
CA VAL A 14 -4.59 -20.86 17.67
C VAL A 14 -5.37 -22.10 18.06
N GLU A 15 -5.42 -22.44 19.35
CA GLU A 15 -6.17 -23.60 19.84
C GLU A 15 -7.67 -23.47 19.58
N ALA A 16 -8.25 -22.27 19.77
CA ALA A 16 -9.65 -22.00 19.48
C ALA A 16 -9.96 -22.20 17.99
N LEU A 17 -9.13 -21.66 17.09
CA LEU A 17 -9.26 -21.82 15.64
C LEU A 17 -9.11 -23.28 15.22
N LYS A 18 -8.13 -24.02 15.76
CA LYS A 18 -7.95 -25.46 15.50
C LYS A 18 -9.12 -26.31 16.02
N ARG A 19 -9.78 -25.90 17.11
CA ARG A 19 -11.00 -26.55 17.57
C ARG A 19 -12.19 -26.25 16.64
N MET A 20 -12.29 -25.02 16.15
CA MET A 20 -13.32 -24.60 15.22
C MET A 20 -13.15 -25.23 13.82
N SER A 21 -11.92 -25.50 13.39
CA SER A 21 -11.64 -26.14 12.09
C SER A 21 -12.24 -27.54 11.97
N LYS A 22 -12.55 -28.19 13.09
CA LYS A 22 -13.27 -29.48 13.11
C LYS A 22 -14.76 -29.36 12.76
N LYS A 23 -15.29 -28.14 12.67
CA LYS A 23 -16.71 -27.84 12.39
C LYS A 23 -16.87 -26.75 11.32
N LEU A 24 -15.97 -26.71 10.34
CA LEU A 24 -15.97 -25.67 9.28
C LEU A 24 -17.31 -25.56 8.53
N SER A 25 -18.08 -26.65 8.40
CA SER A 25 -19.40 -26.61 7.74
C SER A 25 -20.47 -25.84 8.52
N ALA A 26 -20.19 -25.37 9.74
CA ALA A 26 -21.16 -24.67 10.59
C ALA A 26 -21.13 -23.14 10.45
N PHE A 27 -20.10 -22.56 9.83
CA PHE A 27 -19.94 -21.11 9.72
C PHE A 27 -19.10 -20.73 8.49
N ASP A 28 -19.40 -19.59 7.88
CA ASP A 28 -18.65 -19.06 6.73
C ASP A 28 -17.57 -18.05 7.13
N ALA A 29 -17.70 -17.45 8.31
CA ALA A 29 -16.81 -16.41 8.81
C ALA A 29 -16.61 -16.52 10.32
N VAL A 30 -15.44 -16.05 10.78
CA VAL A 30 -15.11 -15.92 12.20
C VAL A 30 -14.82 -14.45 12.48
N LEU A 31 -15.52 -13.87 13.46
CA LEU A 31 -15.23 -12.54 13.96
C LEU A 31 -14.44 -12.69 15.26
N ILE A 32 -13.26 -12.08 15.31
CA ILE A 32 -12.40 -12.08 16.50
C ILE A 32 -12.50 -10.70 17.13
N GLU A 33 -13.16 -10.63 18.28
CA GLU A 33 -13.11 -9.44 19.12
C GLU A 33 -11.81 -9.45 19.91
N THR A 34 -11.02 -8.40 19.74
CA THR A 34 -9.83 -8.15 20.56
C THR A 34 -10.19 -7.22 21.71
N THR A 35 -9.45 -7.28 22.82
CA THR A 35 -9.65 -6.31 23.91
C THR A 35 -9.30 -4.89 23.41
N GLY A 36 -9.84 -3.85 24.04
CA GLY A 36 -9.62 -2.47 23.60
C GLY A 36 -8.14 -2.03 23.57
N MET A 37 -7.26 -2.71 24.31
CA MET A 37 -5.81 -2.44 24.37
C MET A 37 -4.99 -3.48 23.58
N ALA A 38 -5.64 -4.38 22.85
CA ALA A 38 -4.94 -5.41 22.12
C ALA A 38 -4.26 -4.84 20.87
N ASP A 39 -3.04 -5.31 20.64
CA ASP A 39 -2.31 -5.13 19.40
C ASP A 39 -2.88 -6.08 18.31
N PRO A 40 -3.32 -5.57 17.15
CA PRO A 40 -3.78 -6.39 16.03
C PRO A 40 -2.70 -7.28 15.40
N ALA A 41 -1.40 -6.93 15.48
CA ALA A 41 -0.34 -7.63 14.78
C ALA A 41 -0.19 -9.10 15.20
N PRO A 42 -0.07 -9.46 16.49
CA PRO A 42 0.05 -10.85 16.92
C PRO A 42 -1.14 -11.72 16.52
N VAL A 43 -2.33 -11.14 16.47
CA VAL A 43 -3.56 -11.81 16.01
C VAL A 43 -3.46 -12.07 14.50
N ALA A 44 -3.12 -11.05 13.71
CA ALA A 44 -2.96 -11.18 12.26
C ALA A 44 -1.87 -12.21 11.89
N GLN A 45 -0.71 -12.15 12.53
CA GLN A 45 0.42 -13.07 12.33
C GLN A 45 0.03 -14.55 12.47
N THR A 46 -0.94 -14.87 13.32
CA THR A 46 -1.42 -16.25 13.51
C THR A 46 -1.88 -16.88 12.20
N PHE A 47 -2.54 -16.10 11.34
CA PHE A 47 -3.04 -16.56 10.04
C PHE A 47 -1.98 -16.71 8.97
N PHE A 48 -0.72 -16.32 9.25
CA PHE A 48 0.38 -16.41 8.29
C PHE A 48 1.54 -17.31 8.74
N VAL A 49 1.57 -17.69 10.02
CA VAL A 49 2.68 -18.44 10.63
C VAL A 49 2.27 -19.85 11.05
N ASP A 50 0.98 -20.10 11.37
CA ASP A 50 0.51 -21.44 11.71
C ASP A 50 -0.07 -22.14 10.47
N ASP A 51 0.62 -23.18 10.00
CA ASP A 51 0.29 -23.93 8.78
C ASP A 51 -1.14 -24.51 8.81
N GLU A 52 -1.59 -25.02 9.96
CA GLU A 52 -2.94 -25.61 10.08
C GLU A 52 -4.02 -24.53 10.03
N VAL A 53 -3.76 -23.36 10.61
CA VAL A 53 -4.67 -22.22 10.51
C VAL A 53 -4.72 -21.71 9.07
N GLN A 54 -3.57 -21.56 8.40
CA GLN A 54 -3.49 -21.16 6.99
C GLN A 54 -4.26 -22.08 6.04
N GLU A 55 -4.23 -23.38 6.29
CA GLU A 55 -4.91 -24.35 5.43
C GLU A 55 -6.45 -24.22 5.50
N LYS A 56 -6.98 -23.71 6.61
CA LYS A 56 -8.43 -23.73 6.91
C LYS A 56 -9.07 -22.35 7.01
N PHE A 57 -8.28 -21.32 7.30
CA PHE A 57 -8.73 -19.96 7.51
C PHE A 57 -7.85 -18.99 6.74
N ARG A 58 -8.45 -17.86 6.34
CA ARG A 58 -7.75 -16.70 5.80
C ARG A 58 -8.18 -15.46 6.56
N LEU A 59 -7.26 -14.51 6.76
CA LEU A 59 -7.60 -13.21 7.33
C LEU A 59 -8.27 -12.34 6.27
N ASP A 60 -9.53 -11.96 6.50
CA ASP A 60 -10.30 -11.13 5.56
C ASP A 60 -9.96 -9.64 5.68
N GLY A 61 -9.84 -9.13 6.91
CA GLY A 61 -9.52 -7.74 7.19
C GLY A 61 -9.56 -7.41 8.68
N ILE A 62 -8.95 -6.28 9.05
CA ILE A 62 -8.95 -5.69 10.38
C ILE A 62 -9.92 -4.51 10.39
N VAL A 63 -10.97 -4.58 11.21
CA VAL A 63 -11.98 -3.52 11.31
C VAL A 63 -11.79 -2.75 12.61
N THR A 64 -11.57 -1.45 12.52
CA THR A 64 -11.38 -0.58 13.69
C THR A 64 -12.61 0.30 13.89
N VAL A 65 -13.25 0.18 15.05
CA VAL A 65 -14.40 1.01 15.43
C VAL A 65 -13.91 2.22 16.20
N VAL A 66 -14.11 3.40 15.66
CA VAL A 66 -13.68 4.68 16.23
C VAL A 66 -14.87 5.40 16.84
N ASP A 67 -14.78 5.81 18.10
CA ASP A 67 -15.78 6.65 18.76
C ASP A 67 -15.55 8.13 18.38
N ALA A 68 -16.39 8.66 17.49
CA ALA A 68 -16.25 10.02 16.99
C ALA A 68 -16.34 11.10 18.08
N ALA A 69 -17.01 10.84 19.20
CA ALA A 69 -17.18 11.82 20.28
C ALA A 69 -15.93 11.96 21.16
N HIS A 70 -15.11 10.91 21.22
CA HIS A 70 -14.04 10.76 22.20
C HIS A 70 -12.66 10.52 21.57
N VAL A 71 -12.57 10.13 20.31
CA VAL A 71 -11.30 9.71 19.71
C VAL A 71 -10.21 10.78 19.76
N GLU A 72 -10.52 12.07 19.59
CA GLU A 72 -9.49 13.13 19.63
C GLU A 72 -8.66 13.07 20.91
N GLN A 73 -9.30 12.91 22.08
CA GLN A 73 -8.59 12.84 23.36
C GLN A 73 -7.67 11.62 23.48
N HIS A 74 -7.98 10.55 22.75
CA HIS A 74 -7.18 9.32 22.73
C HIS A 74 -6.02 9.43 21.74
N LEU A 75 -6.20 10.14 20.62
CA LEU A 75 -5.13 10.42 19.67
C LEU A 75 -4.16 11.47 20.18
N ASP A 76 -4.63 12.40 21.01
CA ASP A 76 -3.83 13.46 21.62
C ASP A 76 -3.20 13.03 22.96
N GLU A 77 -3.45 11.78 23.41
CA GLU A 77 -2.85 11.24 24.63
C GLU A 77 -1.35 11.03 24.42
N GLU A 78 -0.53 11.92 24.99
CA GLU A 78 0.92 11.77 25.02
C GLU A 78 1.33 10.56 25.86
N LYS A 79 1.99 9.59 25.22
CA LYS A 79 2.54 8.41 25.90
C LYS A 79 3.99 8.65 26.31
N PRO A 80 4.48 7.98 27.38
CA PRO A 80 5.90 7.98 27.72
C PRO A 80 6.77 7.49 26.56
N GLU A 81 8.04 7.90 26.55
CA GLU A 81 9.00 7.51 25.52
C GLU A 81 9.09 5.98 25.36
N ASN A 82 8.95 5.49 24.13
CA ASN A 82 8.87 4.06 23.74
C ASN A 82 7.58 3.32 24.12
N VAL A 83 6.53 4.02 24.55
CA VAL A 83 5.19 3.46 24.70
C VAL A 83 4.35 3.90 23.52
N GLU A 84 3.78 2.95 22.79
CA GLU A 84 2.95 3.24 21.63
C GLU A 84 1.56 3.72 22.07
N ASN A 85 0.96 4.62 21.29
CA ASN A 85 -0.44 4.98 21.46
C ASN A 85 -1.31 3.95 20.74
N GLU A 86 -1.95 3.08 21.51
CA GLU A 86 -2.71 1.93 21.00
C GLU A 86 -3.87 2.36 20.07
N SER A 87 -4.44 3.55 20.28
CA SER A 87 -5.49 4.08 19.42
C SER A 87 -4.98 4.45 18.03
N ILE A 88 -3.77 5.05 17.97
CA ILE A 88 -3.11 5.37 16.70
C ILE A 88 -2.75 4.08 15.96
N GLU A 89 -2.22 3.08 16.67
CA GLU A 89 -1.87 1.79 16.06
C GLU A 89 -3.08 1.09 15.46
N GLN A 90 -4.15 0.95 16.23
CA GLN A 90 -5.37 0.28 15.75
C GLN A 90 -5.95 0.96 14.50
N ILE A 91 -5.85 2.29 14.39
CA ILE A 91 -6.27 3.00 13.17
C ILE A 91 -5.28 2.74 12.02
N ALA A 92 -3.97 2.76 12.28
CA ALA A 92 -2.92 2.49 11.29
C ALA A 92 -3.02 1.08 10.67
N PHE A 93 -3.46 0.09 11.45
CA PHE A 93 -3.65 -1.29 10.96
C PHE A 93 -4.95 -1.52 10.19
N ALA A 94 -5.94 -0.66 10.37
CA ALA A 94 -7.29 -0.89 9.88
C ALA A 94 -7.33 -1.12 8.35
N ASP A 95 -8.12 -2.11 7.94
CA ASP A 95 -8.62 -2.29 6.58
C ASP A 95 -9.90 -1.48 6.32
N LEU A 96 -10.61 -1.21 7.40
CA LEU A 96 -11.86 -0.47 7.40
C LEU A 96 -11.98 0.25 8.74
N VAL A 97 -12.27 1.55 8.67
CA VAL A 97 -12.58 2.34 9.86
C VAL A 97 -14.09 2.57 9.92
N ILE A 98 -14.72 2.22 11.04
CA ILE A 98 -16.10 2.57 11.34
C ILE A 98 -16.08 3.77 12.27
N LEU A 99 -16.37 4.95 11.74
CA LEU A 99 -16.50 6.16 12.54
C LEU A 99 -17.90 6.21 13.15
N ASN A 100 -18.02 5.79 14.40
CA ASN A 100 -19.28 5.60 15.10
C ASN A 100 -19.64 6.78 16.02
N LYS A 101 -20.91 6.87 16.42
CA LYS A 101 -21.44 7.94 17.29
C LYS A 101 -21.34 9.33 16.66
N THR A 102 -21.48 9.40 15.34
CA THR A 102 -21.46 10.67 14.60
C THR A 102 -22.58 11.62 15.04
N ASP A 103 -23.68 11.06 15.58
CA ASP A 103 -24.80 11.78 16.19
C ASP A 103 -24.45 12.52 17.50
N LEU A 104 -23.28 12.28 18.09
CA LEU A 104 -22.84 12.98 19.30
C LEU A 104 -21.99 14.21 19.00
N LEU A 105 -21.40 14.30 17.81
CA LEU A 105 -20.65 15.49 17.39
C LEU A 105 -21.59 16.69 17.16
N CYS A 106 -22.81 16.45 16.67
CA CYS A 106 -23.78 17.54 16.51
C CYS A 106 -24.16 18.21 17.84
N LYS A 107 -24.25 17.43 18.91
CA LYS A 107 -24.62 17.94 20.26
C LYS A 107 -23.47 18.66 20.95
N LYS A 108 -22.22 18.36 20.57
CA LYS A 108 -21.03 19.01 21.12
C LYS A 108 -20.90 20.41 20.56
N ASP A 109 -21.08 20.57 19.24
CA ASP A 109 -21.07 21.89 18.58
C ASP A 109 -22.24 22.78 19.02
N GLU A 110 -23.45 22.23 19.19
CA GLU A 110 -24.59 23.00 19.72
C GLU A 110 -24.32 23.53 21.14
N LYS A 111 -23.66 22.74 22.00
CA LYS A 111 -23.28 23.17 23.35
C LYS A 111 -22.13 24.18 23.35
N LEU A 112 -21.13 24.01 22.49
CA LEU A 112 -20.02 24.97 22.34
C LEU A 112 -20.51 26.30 21.74
N ALA A 113 -21.41 26.25 20.76
CA ALA A 113 -22.03 27.44 20.17
C ALA A 113 -22.95 28.16 21.16
N ALA A 114 -23.71 27.42 21.99
CA ALA A 114 -24.51 28.00 23.07
C ALA A 114 -23.63 28.64 24.15
N ALA A 115 -22.53 28.00 24.55
CA ALA A 115 -21.59 28.55 25.52
C ALA A 115 -20.85 29.80 25.01
N ALA A 116 -20.56 29.88 23.71
CA ALA A 116 -19.95 31.06 23.08
C ALA A 116 -20.94 32.24 22.96
N ALA A 117 -22.24 31.98 22.91
CA ALA A 117 -23.29 33.01 22.89
C ALA A 117 -23.57 33.61 24.29
N ASP A 118 -23.15 32.94 25.36
CA ASP A 118 -23.36 33.36 26.75
C ASP A 118 -22.18 34.19 27.32
N ASP A 119 -21.08 34.38 26.56
CA ASP A 119 -19.88 35.14 26.99
C ASP A 119 -19.89 36.64 26.57
N ASP A 120 -20.93 37.09 25.86
CA ASP A 120 -21.11 38.52 25.55
C ASP A 120 -21.71 39.28 26.75
N GLY A 121 -20.86 39.51 27.76
CA GLY A 121 -21.22 40.21 28.99
C GLY A 121 -20.13 41.13 29.51
N ALA A 122 -19.89 42.27 28.84
CA ALA A 122 -19.84 43.62 29.43
C ALA A 122 -18.99 44.63 28.62
N CYS A 123 -19.59 45.71 28.12
CA CYS A 123 -19.24 47.09 28.54
C CYS A 123 -20.20 48.18 28.00
N ASN A 124 -20.87 48.81 28.97
CA ASN A 124 -21.27 50.21 29.15
C ASN A 124 -22.07 51.02 28.12
N GLU A 125 -23.21 51.50 28.65
CA GLU A 125 -23.91 52.74 28.30
C GLU A 125 -22.97 53.96 28.28
N THR A 126 -23.11 54.83 27.27
CA THR A 126 -23.33 56.29 27.45
C THR A 126 -23.77 56.95 26.14
N ASP A 127 -24.99 57.49 26.17
CA ASP A 127 -25.48 58.76 25.61
C ASP A 127 -24.93 59.29 24.25
N ALA A 128 -25.78 59.35 23.21
CA ALA A 128 -26.20 60.61 22.56
C ALA A 128 -26.99 60.41 21.23
N ARG A 129 -28.22 60.94 21.23
CA ARG A 129 -28.97 61.58 20.12
C ARG A 129 -29.11 60.89 18.74
N ALA A 130 -30.38 60.59 18.40
CA ALA A 130 -30.91 60.59 17.03
C ALA A 130 -30.89 62.02 16.41
N PRO A 131 -30.97 62.21 15.07
CA PRO A 131 -32.24 62.00 14.37
C PRO A 131 -32.19 61.44 12.92
N TYR A 132 -33.29 60.76 12.56
CA TYR A 132 -33.99 60.67 11.26
C TYR A 132 -33.22 60.73 9.92
N GLY A 133 -33.47 59.73 9.06
CA GLY A 133 -33.74 60.00 7.64
C GLY A 133 -33.33 58.94 6.62
N ASN A 134 -34.37 58.27 6.10
CA ASN A 134 -34.58 57.87 4.70
C ASN A 134 -34.48 56.39 4.27
N ASN A 135 -35.61 56.01 3.69
CA ASN A 135 -35.93 54.83 2.90
C ASN A 135 -34.95 54.60 1.74
N ALA A 136 -34.45 53.36 1.64
CA ALA A 136 -34.19 52.70 0.36
C ALA A 136 -34.15 51.18 0.56
N MET A 137 -34.96 50.46 -0.21
CA MET A 137 -34.87 49.03 -0.51
C MET A 137 -34.82 48.94 -2.05
N PRO A 138 -34.33 47.86 -2.67
CA PRO A 138 -32.93 47.46 -2.81
C PRO A 138 -32.49 47.49 -4.30
N PRO A 139 -31.20 47.33 -4.66
CA PRO A 139 -30.85 46.69 -5.91
C PRO A 139 -30.66 45.19 -5.70
N THR A 140 -31.39 44.45 -6.51
CA THR A 140 -31.28 43.03 -6.77
C THR A 140 -29.97 42.73 -7.49
N ASP A 141 -28.97 42.22 -6.78
CA ASP A 141 -27.87 41.48 -7.40
C ASP A 141 -27.82 40.10 -6.75
N ALA A 142 -28.49 39.17 -7.42
CA ALA A 142 -28.37 37.74 -7.19
C ALA A 142 -27.03 37.28 -7.77
N ASP A 143 -25.98 37.15 -6.95
CA ASP A 143 -24.85 36.25 -7.27
C ASP A 143 -23.83 36.04 -6.12
N THR A 144 -24.29 35.97 -4.87
CA THR A 144 -23.45 35.52 -3.73
C THR A 144 -24.21 34.54 -2.84
N ALA A 145 -24.62 33.41 -3.43
CA ALA A 145 -25.21 32.28 -2.70
C ALA A 145 -24.49 30.96 -3.05
N LYS A 146 -23.19 30.89 -2.77
CA LYS A 146 -22.38 29.67 -2.68
C LYS A 146 -21.25 30.01 -1.69
N ASP A 147 -21.42 29.86 -0.38
CA ASP A 147 -20.98 28.64 0.31
C ASP A 147 -21.32 28.74 1.82
N ALA A 148 -22.61 28.62 2.16
CA ALA A 148 -23.08 28.78 3.55
C ALA A 148 -23.81 27.53 4.08
N SER A 149 -23.54 26.33 3.51
CA SER A 149 -24.35 25.13 3.76
C SER A 149 -23.62 23.90 4.28
N LYS A 150 -22.43 24.02 4.87
CA LYS A 150 -21.90 22.94 5.74
C LYS A 150 -22.31 23.26 7.17
N THR A 151 -23.24 22.48 7.71
CA THR A 151 -23.59 22.51 9.14
C THR A 151 -22.34 22.32 10.00
N PRO A 152 -22.23 22.91 11.20
CA PRO A 152 -21.05 22.79 12.07
C PRO A 152 -20.56 21.34 12.26
N VAL A 153 -21.53 20.43 12.36
CA VAL A 153 -21.36 18.97 12.47
C VAL A 153 -20.57 18.36 11.31
N GLU A 154 -20.86 18.79 10.08
CA GLU A 154 -20.20 18.26 8.89
C GLU A 154 -18.75 18.76 8.82
N GLY A 155 -18.48 19.96 9.33
CA GLY A 155 -17.12 20.49 9.51
C GLY A 155 -16.32 19.70 10.54
N ALA A 156 -16.91 19.41 11.70
CA ALA A 156 -16.27 18.61 12.76
C ALA A 156 -15.97 17.18 12.29
N LEU A 157 -16.92 16.54 11.60
CA LEU A 157 -16.73 15.22 11.00
C LEU A 157 -15.62 15.23 9.94
N ALA A 158 -15.60 16.23 9.05
CA ALA A 158 -14.56 16.35 8.03
C ALA A 158 -13.17 16.52 8.65
N LYS A 159 -13.05 17.32 9.73
CA LYS A 159 -11.79 17.49 10.47
C LYS A 159 -11.32 16.16 11.08
N LEU A 160 -12.23 15.43 11.71
CA LEU A 160 -11.89 14.15 12.33
C LEU A 160 -11.52 13.09 11.29
N GLU A 161 -12.23 13.03 10.17
CA GLU A 161 -11.88 12.16 9.05
C GLU A 161 -10.51 12.52 8.46
N ALA A 162 -10.19 13.81 8.34
CA ALA A 162 -8.86 14.24 7.90
C ALA A 162 -7.75 13.76 8.85
N ARG A 163 -7.99 13.80 10.17
CA ARG A 163 -7.05 13.26 11.18
C ARG A 163 -6.90 11.74 11.10
N ILE A 164 -8.00 11.00 10.90
CA ILE A 164 -7.94 9.54 10.70
C ILE A 164 -7.16 9.22 9.41
N ARG A 165 -7.44 9.94 8.32
CA ARG A 165 -6.74 9.78 7.04
C ARG A 165 -5.25 10.13 7.13
N SER A 166 -4.85 11.08 7.97
CA SER A 166 -3.42 11.38 8.16
C SER A 166 -2.66 10.21 8.80
N ILE A 167 -3.34 9.38 9.59
CA ILE A 167 -2.78 8.16 10.19
C ILE A 167 -2.83 7.01 9.16
N ASN A 168 -4.01 6.72 8.62
CA ASN A 168 -4.22 5.65 7.65
C ASN A 168 -5.02 6.15 6.44
N PRO A 169 -4.33 6.61 5.38
CA PRO A 169 -5.02 7.08 4.18
C PRO A 169 -5.62 5.92 3.38
N SER A 170 -5.13 4.69 3.57
CA SER A 170 -5.52 3.52 2.76
C SER A 170 -6.84 2.86 3.17
N ALA A 171 -7.37 3.17 4.36
CA ALA A 171 -8.56 2.54 4.89
C ALA A 171 -9.83 3.35 4.57
N PRO A 172 -10.85 2.77 3.92
CA PRO A 172 -12.16 3.41 3.79
C PRO A 172 -12.75 3.72 5.17
N ILE A 173 -13.46 4.85 5.27
CA ILE A 173 -14.17 5.28 6.48
C ILE A 173 -15.68 5.14 6.24
N ILE A 174 -16.37 4.41 7.11
CA ILE A 174 -17.83 4.31 7.15
C ILE A 174 -18.33 5.05 8.38
N ARG A 175 -19.09 6.13 8.16
CA ARG A 175 -19.83 6.81 9.24
C ARG A 175 -20.99 5.93 9.74
N SER A 176 -21.22 5.94 11.03
CA SER A 176 -22.26 5.13 11.69
C SER A 176 -22.81 5.80 12.95
N GLU A 177 -24.08 5.53 13.24
CA GLU A 177 -24.74 5.85 14.51
C GLU A 177 -25.13 4.53 15.18
N PHE A 178 -24.88 4.41 16.49
CA PHE A 178 -25.19 3.19 17.27
C PHE A 178 -24.60 1.89 16.69
N SER A 179 -23.44 1.98 16.04
CA SER A 179 -22.73 0.89 15.35
C SER A 179 -23.58 0.18 14.28
N ARG A 180 -24.58 0.86 13.71
CA ARG A 180 -25.44 0.28 12.67
C ARG A 180 -24.73 0.30 11.32
N VAL A 181 -23.96 -0.76 11.06
CA VAL A 181 -23.31 -0.99 9.77
C VAL A 181 -23.87 -2.26 9.13
N PRO A 182 -24.19 -2.26 7.82
CA PRO A 182 -24.60 -3.48 7.13
C PRO A 182 -23.52 -4.57 7.25
N PRO A 183 -23.82 -5.80 7.68
CA PRO A 183 -22.82 -6.87 7.83
C PRO A 183 -22.02 -7.16 6.56
N LYS A 184 -22.63 -6.95 5.37
CA LYS A 184 -21.96 -7.08 4.07
C LYS A 184 -20.81 -6.09 3.85
N LYS A 185 -20.76 -4.99 4.62
CA LYS A 185 -19.66 -4.03 4.61
C LYS A 185 -18.57 -4.37 5.63
N LEU A 186 -18.80 -5.37 6.49
CA LEU A 186 -17.85 -5.81 7.54
C LEU A 186 -17.13 -7.11 7.16
N LEU A 187 -17.71 -7.89 6.26
CA LEU A 187 -17.24 -9.19 5.83
C LEU A 187 -16.95 -9.18 4.33
N ASN A 188 -16.01 -10.02 3.90
CA ASN A 188 -15.50 -10.06 2.53
C ASN A 188 -14.89 -8.71 2.13
N LEU A 189 -14.12 -8.13 3.06
CA LEU A 189 -13.32 -6.96 2.76
C LEU A 189 -12.25 -7.31 1.73
N SER A 190 -11.80 -8.58 1.69
CA SER A 190 -10.72 -9.03 0.81
C SER A 190 -9.52 -8.11 0.93
N ALA A 191 -9.22 -7.71 2.16
CA ALA A 191 -8.35 -6.59 2.42
C ALA A 191 -6.87 -7.00 2.45
N PHE A 192 -6.66 -8.32 2.53
CA PHE A 192 -5.44 -9.06 2.22
C PHE A 192 -5.50 -9.73 0.85
N ASP A 193 -6.44 -9.35 -0.03
CA ASP A 193 -6.47 -9.78 -1.42
C ASP A 193 -5.69 -8.78 -2.29
N LEU A 194 -4.68 -9.28 -3.01
CA LEU A 194 -3.84 -8.49 -3.89
C LEU A 194 -4.63 -7.87 -5.05
N GLN A 195 -5.82 -8.40 -5.40
CA GLN A 195 -6.66 -7.83 -6.46
C GLN A 195 -7.08 -6.39 -6.15
N ARG A 196 -7.34 -6.06 -4.87
CA ARG A 196 -7.71 -4.70 -4.46
C ARG A 196 -6.54 -3.73 -4.47
N VAL A 197 -5.31 -4.23 -4.41
CA VAL A 197 -4.10 -3.39 -4.50
C VAL A 197 -3.97 -2.80 -5.90
N LEU A 198 -4.41 -3.52 -6.93
CA LEU A 198 -4.42 -3.02 -8.31
C LEU A 198 -5.29 -1.77 -8.48
N GLU A 199 -6.39 -1.71 -7.74
CA GLU A 199 -7.40 -0.65 -7.81
C GLU A 199 -7.00 0.64 -7.09
N MET A 200 -5.85 0.69 -6.39
CA MET A 200 -5.34 1.84 -5.60
C MET A 200 -5.95 3.17 -6.06
N ASP A 201 -6.93 3.66 -5.29
CA ASP A 201 -7.68 4.89 -5.51
C ASP A 201 -6.72 6.08 -5.68
N PRO A 202 -6.82 6.86 -6.76
CA PRO A 202 -6.05 8.09 -6.93
C PRO A 202 -6.14 9.04 -5.72
N GLU A 203 -7.26 9.07 -5.00
CA GLU A 203 -7.41 9.87 -3.77
C GLU A 203 -6.41 9.46 -2.67
N PHE A 204 -5.88 8.24 -2.68
CA PHE A 204 -4.83 7.81 -1.74
C PHE A 204 -3.51 8.56 -1.92
N LEU A 205 -3.24 9.08 -3.13
CA LEU A 205 -2.00 9.75 -3.49
C LEU A 205 -2.08 11.27 -3.35
N GLU A 206 -3.27 11.85 -3.26
CA GLU A 206 -3.50 13.30 -3.21
C GLU A 206 -3.35 13.92 -1.80
N SER A 207 -2.74 13.21 -0.85
CA SER A 207 -2.40 13.80 0.46
C SER A 207 -1.09 14.60 0.40
N ASP A 208 -1.05 15.62 -0.45
CA ASP A 208 -0.02 16.66 -0.40
C ASP A 208 -0.18 17.46 0.91
N GLY A 209 0.69 17.18 1.87
CA GLY A 209 1.30 18.20 2.73
C GLY A 209 0.40 19.13 3.54
N THR A 210 -0.56 18.61 4.33
CA THR A 210 -1.06 19.36 5.49
C THR A 210 -0.32 18.93 6.76
N ASP A 211 0.63 19.78 7.16
CA ASP A 211 1.37 19.73 8.42
C ASP A 211 0.43 19.87 9.62
N HIS A 212 0.04 18.75 10.22
CA HIS A 212 -0.49 18.72 11.58
C HIS A 212 0.27 17.68 12.41
N VAL A 213 1.44 18.13 12.87
CA VAL A 213 2.30 17.54 13.90
C VAL A 213 1.48 17.37 15.17
N HIS A 214 1.35 16.14 15.68
CA HIS A 214 1.34 15.81 17.11
C HIS A 214 1.37 14.28 17.28
N ASP A 215 2.31 13.86 18.14
CA ASP A 215 2.84 12.51 18.42
C ASP A 215 3.24 11.68 17.18
N ASP A 216 4.29 12.15 16.49
CA ASP A 216 4.81 11.66 15.19
C ASP A 216 5.56 10.31 15.26
N SER A 217 5.19 9.43 16.20
CA SER A 217 5.77 8.09 16.22
C SER A 217 5.30 7.26 15.03
N ILE A 218 4.06 7.42 14.55
CA ILE A 218 3.50 6.69 13.41
C ILE A 218 3.12 7.65 12.30
N SER A 219 3.60 7.42 11.08
CA SER A 219 3.29 8.23 9.91
C SER A 219 3.19 7.38 8.65
N SER A 220 2.56 7.95 7.63
CA SER A 220 2.45 7.36 6.30
C SER A 220 3.30 8.13 5.28
N VAL A 221 3.89 7.40 4.35
CA VAL A 221 4.60 7.95 3.18
C VAL A 221 4.09 7.24 1.94
N ALA A 222 3.64 8.02 0.97
CA ALA A 222 3.18 7.53 -0.32
C ALA A 222 4.03 8.15 -1.42
N TRP A 223 4.35 7.36 -2.43
CA TRP A 223 5.06 7.86 -3.61
C TRP A 223 4.42 7.31 -4.87
N SER A 224 4.38 8.14 -5.90
CA SER A 224 4.10 7.77 -7.27
C SER A 224 5.25 8.22 -8.16
N PHE A 225 5.66 7.34 -9.07
CA PHE A 225 6.71 7.56 -10.05
C PHE A 225 6.18 7.17 -11.44
N PRO A 226 5.48 8.09 -12.13
CA PRO A 226 5.06 7.88 -13.51
C PRO A 226 6.26 7.65 -14.43
N GLY A 227 6.15 6.67 -15.33
CA GLY A 227 7.20 6.28 -16.28
C GLY A 227 8.36 5.47 -15.68
N LEU A 228 8.43 5.27 -14.35
CA LEU A 228 9.49 4.50 -13.73
C LEU A 228 9.26 3.00 -13.90
N GLU A 229 10.25 2.31 -14.47
CA GLU A 229 10.32 0.86 -14.53
C GLU A 229 11.50 0.35 -13.70
N LEU A 230 11.33 -0.77 -13.02
CA LEU A 230 12.33 -1.32 -12.10
C LEU A 230 13.01 -2.58 -12.65
N ASN A 231 14.21 -2.86 -12.14
CA ASN A 231 14.81 -4.19 -12.20
C ASN A 231 14.26 -5.05 -11.04
N VAL A 232 13.63 -6.19 -11.36
CA VAL A 232 13.00 -7.06 -10.35
C VAL A 232 13.99 -7.64 -9.34
N ASN A 233 15.22 -7.90 -9.76
CA ASN A 233 16.25 -8.48 -8.90
C ASN A 233 16.76 -7.45 -7.87
N LEU A 234 16.94 -6.19 -8.29
CA LEU A 234 17.28 -5.10 -7.36
C LEU A 234 16.12 -4.82 -6.40
N LEU A 235 14.88 -4.83 -6.91
CA LEU A 235 13.67 -4.68 -6.11
C LEU A 235 13.57 -5.76 -5.03
N GLN A 236 13.83 -7.03 -5.37
CA GLN A 236 13.81 -8.13 -4.40
C GLN A 236 14.86 -7.95 -3.29
N LEU A 237 16.05 -7.46 -3.64
CA LEU A 237 17.09 -7.14 -2.65
C LEU A 237 16.65 -5.99 -1.74
N PHE A 238 16.06 -4.93 -2.31
CA PHE A 238 15.51 -3.81 -1.55
C PHE A 238 14.40 -4.27 -0.59
N ILE A 239 13.43 -5.04 -1.06
CA ILE A 239 12.34 -5.58 -0.21
C ILE A 239 12.92 -6.45 0.91
N SER A 240 13.87 -7.33 0.59
CA SER A 240 14.51 -8.19 1.60
C SER A 240 15.18 -7.38 2.69
N LYS A 241 15.89 -6.30 2.33
CA LYS A 241 16.53 -5.39 3.28
C LYS A 241 15.50 -4.59 4.08
N LEU A 242 14.47 -4.06 3.42
CA LEU A 242 13.37 -3.34 4.04
C LEU A 242 12.72 -4.17 5.15
N MET A 243 12.40 -5.44 4.85
CA MET A 243 11.78 -6.34 5.81
C MET A 243 12.68 -6.69 6.99
N GLN A 244 13.99 -6.83 6.77
CA GLN A 244 14.95 -7.11 7.84
C GLN A 244 15.16 -5.91 8.77
N GLU A 245 15.18 -4.69 8.22
CA GLU A 245 15.50 -3.49 9.00
C GLU A 245 14.25 -2.83 9.61
N LEU A 246 13.12 -2.81 8.89
CA LEU A 246 11.93 -2.05 9.25
C LEU A 246 10.66 -2.90 9.40
N GLY A 247 10.70 -4.20 9.19
CA GLY A 247 9.47 -5.00 9.19
C GLY A 247 8.68 -4.97 10.52
N THR A 248 9.32 -4.71 11.66
CA THR A 248 8.62 -4.49 12.94
C THR A 248 8.08 -3.08 13.11
N GLU A 249 8.62 -2.11 12.38
CA GLU A 249 8.18 -0.71 12.39
C GLU A 249 7.12 -0.43 11.30
N LEU A 250 7.05 -1.27 10.26
CA LEU A 250 6.04 -1.18 9.20
C LEU A 250 4.71 -1.76 9.67
N PHE A 251 3.67 -0.97 9.75
CA PHE A 251 2.37 -1.45 10.22
C PHE A 251 1.55 -1.94 9.03
N ARG A 252 1.65 -1.20 7.92
CA ARG A 252 0.90 -1.52 6.72
C ARG A 252 1.55 -0.99 5.46
N TYR A 253 1.50 -1.77 4.40
CA TYR A 253 2.03 -1.32 3.12
C TYR A 253 1.39 -2.02 1.94
N LYS A 254 1.33 -1.30 0.82
CA LYS A 254 0.74 -1.73 -0.45
C LYS A 254 1.47 -1.05 -1.60
N GLY A 255 1.60 -1.74 -2.73
CA GLY A 255 2.16 -1.13 -3.92
C GLY A 255 1.92 -1.90 -5.20
N VAL A 256 1.91 -1.15 -6.29
CA VAL A 256 1.84 -1.61 -7.68
C VAL A 256 3.03 -1.03 -8.41
N LEU A 257 3.87 -1.89 -8.97
CA LEU A 257 5.15 -1.53 -9.54
C LEU A 257 5.26 -2.02 -10.99
N ALA A 258 5.82 -1.17 -11.85
CA ALA A 258 6.21 -1.54 -13.20
C ALA A 258 7.62 -2.13 -13.20
N VAL A 259 7.77 -3.31 -13.83
CA VAL A 259 9.07 -3.98 -14.02
C VAL A 259 9.42 -3.98 -15.49
N LYS A 260 10.64 -3.53 -15.83
CA LYS A 260 11.12 -3.43 -17.20
C LYS A 260 11.12 -4.81 -17.87
N GLY A 261 10.53 -4.90 -19.06
CA GLY A 261 10.46 -6.17 -19.80
C GLY A 261 9.38 -7.15 -19.35
N CYS A 262 8.52 -6.75 -18.41
CA CYS A 262 7.34 -7.51 -17.98
C CYS A 262 6.07 -6.71 -18.27
N GLN A 263 5.10 -7.31 -18.98
CA GLN A 263 3.76 -6.70 -19.20
C GLN A 263 2.87 -6.78 -17.96
N GLU A 264 3.26 -7.62 -17.02
CA GLU A 264 2.53 -7.87 -15.79
C GLU A 264 2.89 -6.85 -14.71
N LYS A 265 1.91 -6.50 -13.87
CA LYS A 265 2.11 -5.67 -12.69
C LYS A 265 2.80 -6.49 -11.61
N PHE A 266 3.81 -5.91 -10.98
CA PHE A 266 4.35 -6.45 -9.74
C PHE A 266 3.58 -5.82 -8.59
N VAL A 267 2.91 -6.64 -7.79
CA VAL A 267 2.08 -6.20 -6.68
C VAL A 267 2.67 -6.68 -5.37
N PHE A 268 2.60 -5.85 -4.34
CA PHE A 268 2.95 -6.27 -3.00
C PHE A 268 2.04 -5.61 -1.96
N GLN A 269 1.90 -6.29 -0.83
CA GLN A 269 1.25 -5.77 0.35
C GLN A 269 1.74 -6.49 1.60
N GLY A 270 1.46 -5.91 2.75
CA GLY A 270 1.74 -6.58 4.01
C GLY A 270 1.36 -5.78 5.23
N VAL A 271 1.48 -6.48 6.36
CA VAL A 271 1.24 -5.97 7.71
C VAL A 271 2.39 -6.47 8.58
N HIS A 272 3.19 -5.55 9.14
CA HIS A 272 4.44 -5.92 9.80
C HIS A 272 5.33 -6.80 8.93
N MET A 273 5.94 -7.82 9.54
CA MET A 273 6.83 -8.78 8.91
C MET A 273 6.15 -9.64 7.84
N LEU A 274 4.81 -9.57 7.72
CA LEU A 274 4.03 -10.41 6.81
C LEU A 274 3.98 -9.75 5.44
N PHE A 275 5.01 -10.02 4.65
CA PHE A 275 5.10 -9.57 3.27
C PHE A 275 4.48 -10.60 2.32
N SER A 276 3.65 -10.12 1.39
CA SER A 276 3.16 -10.89 0.25
C SER A 276 3.33 -10.05 -1.01
N GLY A 277 4.05 -10.57 -2.00
CA GLY A 277 4.26 -9.85 -3.25
C GLY A 277 4.91 -10.70 -4.33
N GLY A 278 4.68 -10.31 -5.57
CA GLY A 278 5.11 -11.03 -6.77
C GLY A 278 4.47 -10.42 -8.01
N PHE A 279 4.68 -11.08 -9.16
CA PHE A 279 3.91 -10.73 -10.34
C PHE A 279 2.43 -11.12 -10.13
N ALA A 280 1.52 -10.38 -10.76
CA ALA A 280 0.07 -10.50 -10.56
C ALA A 280 -0.46 -11.94 -10.53
N SER A 281 -0.05 -12.78 -11.48
CA SER A 281 -0.37 -14.19 -11.64
C SER A 281 0.21 -15.08 -10.55
N GLU A 282 1.41 -14.77 -10.06
CA GLU A 282 2.03 -15.46 -8.92
C GLU A 282 1.34 -15.08 -7.61
N ALA A 283 0.94 -13.81 -7.50
CA ALA A 283 0.39 -13.22 -6.28
C ALA A 283 -1.12 -13.48 -6.13
N MET A 284 -1.88 -13.48 -7.22
CA MET A 284 -3.35 -13.57 -7.25
C MET A 284 -3.89 -14.79 -8.00
N GLY A 285 -3.03 -15.59 -8.63
CA GLY A 285 -3.45 -16.71 -9.49
C GLY A 285 -3.53 -16.34 -10.99
N PRO A 286 -3.48 -17.35 -11.88
CA PRO A 286 -3.39 -17.16 -13.34
C PRO A 286 -4.58 -16.38 -13.93
N GLU A 287 -5.75 -16.44 -13.30
CA GLU A 287 -6.96 -15.73 -13.72
C GLU A 287 -6.80 -14.21 -13.77
N SER A 288 -5.85 -13.64 -13.00
CA SER A 288 -5.60 -12.20 -12.95
C SER A 288 -4.96 -11.64 -14.22
N VAL A 289 -4.37 -12.52 -15.04
CA VAL A 289 -3.71 -12.20 -16.32
C VAL A 289 -4.38 -12.88 -17.52
N GLU A 290 -5.43 -13.68 -17.28
CA GLU A 290 -6.24 -14.30 -18.33
C GLU A 290 -7.37 -13.36 -18.78
N ILE A 291 -7.64 -13.33 -20.08
CA ILE A 291 -8.78 -12.58 -20.63
C ILE A 291 -10.03 -13.43 -20.42
N ASP A 292 -10.93 -13.03 -19.51
CA ASP A 292 -12.23 -13.69 -19.34
C ASP A 292 -13.00 -13.66 -20.69
N PRO A 293 -13.41 -14.80 -21.26
CA PRO A 293 -14.23 -14.84 -22.47
C PRO A 293 -15.54 -14.03 -22.38
N LYS A 294 -16.01 -13.71 -21.16
CA LYS A 294 -17.21 -12.93 -20.87
C LYS A 294 -16.94 -11.43 -20.65
N MET A 295 -15.68 -10.99 -20.57
CA MET A 295 -15.34 -9.57 -20.49
C MET A 295 -15.84 -8.86 -21.74
N ARG A 296 -16.75 -7.91 -21.57
CA ARG A 296 -17.25 -7.09 -22.67
C ARG A 296 -16.12 -6.20 -23.16
N PRO A 297 -15.98 -5.99 -24.48
CA PRO A 297 -15.07 -4.99 -24.99
C PRO A 297 -15.42 -3.62 -24.40
N ASN A 298 -14.41 -2.80 -24.18
CA ASN A 298 -14.58 -1.38 -23.87
C ASN A 298 -15.41 -0.72 -24.98
N GLY A 299 -15.99 0.46 -24.71
CA GLY A 299 -16.88 1.17 -25.65
C GLY A 299 -16.29 1.47 -27.04
N ASP A 300 -15.00 1.21 -27.24
CA ASP A 300 -14.22 1.35 -28.47
C ASP A 300 -13.98 0.03 -29.24
N GLY A 301 -14.43 -1.12 -28.72
CA GLY A 301 -14.23 -2.44 -29.34
C GLY A 301 -12.94 -3.15 -28.95
N THR A 302 -12.10 -2.59 -28.07
CA THR A 302 -10.92 -3.27 -27.50
C THR A 302 -11.35 -4.23 -26.38
N LYS A 303 -10.76 -5.43 -26.31
CA LYS A 303 -11.00 -6.36 -25.19
C LYS A 303 -10.43 -5.75 -23.91
N ALA A 304 -11.18 -5.78 -22.81
CA ALA A 304 -10.70 -5.31 -21.52
C ALA A 304 -9.38 -6.02 -21.13
N THR A 305 -8.38 -5.22 -20.76
CA THR A 305 -7.09 -5.73 -20.26
C THR A 305 -7.31 -6.36 -18.89
N PRO A 306 -6.80 -7.59 -18.64
CA PRO A 306 -6.84 -8.20 -17.32
C PRO A 306 -6.20 -7.27 -16.27
N PRO A 307 -6.76 -7.18 -15.06
CA PRO A 307 -6.35 -6.16 -14.08
C PRO A 307 -4.89 -6.32 -13.65
N GLY A 308 -4.34 -7.54 -13.69
CA GLY A 308 -2.94 -7.85 -13.40
C GLY A 308 -1.95 -7.45 -14.49
N LEU A 309 -2.41 -7.04 -15.67
CA LEU A 309 -1.55 -6.58 -16.77
C LEU A 309 -1.59 -5.06 -16.89
N TRP A 310 -0.51 -4.49 -17.41
CA TRP A 310 -0.51 -3.12 -17.92
C TRP A 310 -1.21 -3.09 -19.28
N ALA A 311 -2.14 -2.16 -19.49
CA ALA A 311 -2.69 -1.95 -20.82
C ALA A 311 -1.61 -1.42 -21.78
N SER A 312 -1.78 -1.63 -23.08
CA SER A 312 -0.81 -1.16 -24.07
C SER A 312 -0.66 0.35 -24.13
N ASP A 313 -1.68 1.07 -23.68
CA ASP A 313 -1.82 2.52 -23.62
C ASP A 313 -1.67 3.08 -22.19
N ASP A 314 -1.57 2.22 -21.16
CA ASP A 314 -1.32 2.66 -19.80
C ASP A 314 0.10 3.23 -19.66
N GLU A 315 0.21 4.39 -19.01
CA GLU A 315 1.50 4.86 -18.53
C GLU A 315 2.00 3.91 -17.44
N ARG A 316 3.14 3.27 -17.69
CA ARG A 316 3.76 2.40 -16.70
C ARG A 316 4.19 3.25 -15.52
N GLU A 317 3.83 2.84 -14.32
CA GLU A 317 4.19 3.60 -13.11
C GLU A 317 4.55 2.68 -11.95
N CYS A 318 5.24 3.27 -10.98
CA CYS A 318 5.47 2.66 -9.68
C CYS A 318 4.81 3.51 -8.61
N ARG A 319 3.85 2.93 -7.88
CA ARG A 319 3.15 3.59 -6.78
C ARG A 319 3.05 2.69 -5.57
N PHE A 320 3.28 3.24 -4.39
CA PHE A 320 3.20 2.49 -3.14
C PHE A 320 3.06 3.40 -1.93
N ILE A 321 2.61 2.79 -0.84
CA ILE A 321 2.45 3.42 0.46
C ILE A 321 3.06 2.54 1.54
N PHE A 322 3.78 3.18 2.48
CA PHE A 322 4.20 2.59 3.74
C PHE A 322 3.59 3.38 4.89
N ILE A 323 3.00 2.68 5.85
CA ILE A 323 2.48 3.19 7.11
C ILE A 323 3.26 2.49 8.22
N GLY A 324 3.80 3.24 9.17
CA GLY A 324 4.63 2.67 10.21
C GLY A 324 5.30 3.72 11.07
N LYS A 325 6.30 3.31 11.83
CA LYS A 325 6.97 4.22 12.76
C LYS A 325 7.98 5.14 12.08
N HIS A 326 7.93 6.43 12.42
CA HIS A 326 8.85 7.48 11.97
C HIS A 326 9.10 7.46 10.44
N MET A 327 8.07 7.12 9.66
CA MET A 327 8.20 6.97 8.22
C MET A 327 8.60 8.28 7.56
N LYS A 328 7.96 9.40 7.91
CA LYS A 328 8.26 10.73 7.35
C LYS A 328 9.65 11.25 7.76
N ASP A 329 9.97 11.24 9.04
CA ASP A 329 11.14 11.98 9.55
C ASP A 329 12.45 11.19 9.47
N LYS A 330 12.39 9.86 9.66
CA LYS A 330 13.58 9.01 9.76
C LYS A 330 13.84 8.21 8.49
N HIS A 331 12.79 7.71 7.85
CA HIS A 331 12.94 6.69 6.80
C HIS A 331 12.65 7.18 5.38
N ALA A 332 11.81 8.19 5.19
CA ALA A 332 11.28 8.61 3.88
C ALA A 332 12.37 8.81 2.83
N GLU A 333 13.32 9.70 3.09
CA GLU A 333 14.39 10.04 2.13
C GLU A 333 15.29 8.85 1.81
N ARG A 334 15.64 8.05 2.83
CA ARG A 334 16.46 6.84 2.65
C ARG A 334 15.71 5.82 1.79
N LEU A 335 14.46 5.51 2.13
CA LEU A 335 13.65 4.52 1.42
C LEU A 335 13.40 4.94 -0.02
N LYS A 336 13.07 6.21 -0.25
CA LYS A 336 12.90 6.78 -1.59
C LYS A 336 14.17 6.61 -2.42
N LYS A 337 15.32 6.95 -1.86
CA LYS A 337 16.62 6.81 -2.53
C LYS A 337 16.96 5.35 -2.86
N GLU A 338 16.78 4.44 -1.89
CA GLU A 338 17.07 3.01 -2.07
C GLU A 338 16.11 2.37 -3.08
N PHE A 339 14.85 2.78 -3.08
CA PHE A 339 13.86 2.36 -4.08
C PHE A 339 14.21 2.85 -5.48
N LEU A 340 14.58 4.13 -5.64
CA LEU A 340 15.00 4.69 -6.93
C LEU A 340 16.28 4.03 -7.45
N ALA A 341 17.16 3.52 -6.57
CA ALA A 341 18.32 2.74 -6.99
C ALA A 341 17.95 1.38 -7.62
N CYS A 342 16.69 0.95 -7.53
CA CYS A 342 16.17 -0.23 -8.23
C CYS A 342 15.71 0.06 -9.66
N ALA A 343 15.80 1.32 -10.12
CA ALA A 343 15.40 1.71 -11.47
C ALA A 343 16.12 0.88 -12.55
N ALA A 344 15.37 0.50 -13.58
CA ALA A 344 15.92 -0.17 -14.74
C ALA A 344 16.76 0.81 -15.56
N GLU A 345 18.06 0.57 -15.65
CA GLU A 345 18.97 1.37 -16.47
C GLU A 345 18.83 1.05 -17.97
N ASP A 346 18.73 2.08 -18.80
CA ASP A 346 18.67 1.95 -20.26
C ASP A 346 19.43 3.14 -20.87
N PRO A 347 20.41 2.93 -21.77
CA PRO A 347 20.88 1.64 -22.30
C PRO A 347 21.70 0.80 -21.30
N LEU A 348 21.58 -0.53 -21.43
CA LEU A 348 22.46 -1.50 -20.76
C LEU A 348 23.87 -1.51 -21.41
N ARG A 349 24.88 -2.01 -20.67
CA ARG A 349 26.30 -2.02 -21.11
C ARG A 349 26.54 -2.84 -22.39
N PHE A 350 25.79 -3.92 -22.61
CA PHE A 350 25.95 -4.81 -23.76
C PHE A 350 24.72 -4.81 -24.67
N ALA A 351 24.94 -4.72 -25.98
CA ALA A 351 23.87 -4.72 -26.97
C ALA A 351 23.50 -6.15 -27.39
N VAL A 352 22.30 -6.30 -27.97
CA VAL A 352 21.87 -7.56 -28.58
C VAL A 352 22.84 -7.98 -29.67
N GLY A 353 23.33 -9.22 -29.57
CA GLY A 353 24.31 -9.80 -30.48
C GLY A 353 25.75 -9.79 -29.97
N ASP A 354 26.05 -9.01 -28.93
CA ASP A 354 27.38 -8.95 -28.32
C ASP A 354 27.75 -10.27 -27.65
N TYR A 355 29.06 -10.50 -27.56
CA TYR A 355 29.63 -11.62 -26.82
C TYR A 355 30.05 -11.13 -25.44
N VAL A 356 29.70 -11.91 -24.42
CA VAL A 356 29.94 -11.60 -23.00
C VAL A 356 30.40 -12.84 -22.25
N GLU A 357 31.01 -12.67 -21.09
CA GLU A 357 31.11 -13.75 -20.11
C GLU A 357 29.92 -13.68 -19.15
N ALA A 358 29.14 -14.77 -19.11
CA ALA A 358 27.98 -14.90 -18.23
C ALA A 358 28.31 -15.79 -17.04
N ARG A 359 27.84 -15.39 -15.85
CA ARG A 359 27.87 -16.22 -14.66
C ARG A 359 26.85 -17.36 -14.82
N ALA A 360 27.33 -18.61 -14.83
CA ALA A 360 26.49 -19.79 -14.97
C ALA A 360 26.88 -20.89 -13.98
N SER A 361 26.11 -22.00 -13.96
CA SER A 361 26.46 -23.18 -13.16
C SER A 361 27.83 -23.73 -13.59
N GLY A 362 28.77 -23.74 -12.66
CA GLY A 362 30.16 -24.13 -12.90
C GLY A 362 31.09 -23.00 -13.35
N GLY A 363 30.71 -21.73 -13.17
CA GLY A 363 31.61 -20.57 -13.33
C GLY A 363 31.26 -19.67 -14.52
N TRP A 364 32.24 -18.89 -14.95
CA TRP A 364 32.14 -17.97 -16.09
C TRP A 364 32.13 -18.75 -17.40
N LYS A 365 31.21 -18.39 -18.30
CA LYS A 365 31.08 -19.03 -19.61
C LYS A 365 30.82 -17.99 -20.68
N MET A 366 31.49 -18.15 -21.81
CA MET A 366 31.22 -17.34 -22.99
C MET A 366 29.76 -17.49 -23.42
N ALA A 367 29.11 -16.36 -23.65
CA ALA A 367 27.72 -16.27 -24.04
C ALA A 367 27.51 -15.17 -25.09
N ARG A 368 26.35 -15.20 -25.75
CA ARG A 368 25.92 -14.16 -26.67
C ARG A 368 24.62 -13.53 -26.17
N VAL A 369 24.53 -12.21 -26.19
CA VAL A 369 23.32 -11.49 -25.81
C VAL A 369 22.24 -11.73 -26.86
N LEU A 370 21.12 -12.33 -26.45
CA LEU A 370 19.96 -12.57 -27.32
C LEU A 370 18.93 -11.46 -27.22
N LYS A 371 18.70 -10.94 -26.01
CA LYS A 371 17.74 -9.88 -25.71
C LYS A 371 18.20 -9.08 -24.49
N THR A 372 17.80 -7.82 -24.44
CA THR A 372 17.82 -6.99 -23.24
C THR A 372 16.43 -6.94 -22.62
N TRP A 373 16.35 -6.83 -21.29
CA TRP A 373 15.09 -6.74 -20.54
C TRP A 373 14.08 -7.86 -20.88
N ASP A 374 14.50 -9.12 -20.75
CA ASP A 374 13.65 -10.31 -20.98
C ASP A 374 13.14 -10.83 -19.64
N ALA A 375 11.83 -10.75 -19.42
CA ALA A 375 11.16 -11.20 -18.18
C ALA A 375 11.80 -10.61 -16.90
N GLY A 376 12.00 -9.29 -16.86
CA GLY A 376 12.52 -8.57 -15.69
C GLY A 376 14.04 -8.64 -15.51
N ASN A 377 14.75 -9.43 -16.31
CA ASN A 377 16.21 -9.57 -16.24
C ASN A 377 16.88 -8.70 -17.31
N CYS A 378 18.01 -8.08 -16.95
CA CYS A 378 18.79 -7.24 -17.87
C CYS A 378 19.13 -7.96 -19.17
N TYR A 379 19.53 -9.23 -19.12
CA TYR A 379 19.96 -9.97 -20.30
C TYR A 379 19.40 -11.39 -20.38
N ARG A 380 19.00 -11.79 -21.60
CA ARG A 380 18.90 -13.20 -21.98
C ARG A 380 20.15 -13.58 -22.77
N LEU A 381 20.90 -14.56 -22.29
CA LEU A 381 22.22 -14.92 -22.81
C LEU A 381 22.23 -16.37 -23.31
N GLU A 382 22.76 -16.60 -24.51
CA GLU A 382 22.98 -17.94 -25.07
C GLU A 382 24.42 -18.38 -24.83
N LEU A 383 24.61 -19.39 -23.98
CA LEU A 383 25.94 -19.96 -23.75
C LEU A 383 26.50 -20.58 -25.03
N GLN A 384 27.76 -20.30 -25.35
CA GLN A 384 28.46 -20.82 -26.53
C GLN A 384 28.96 -22.26 -26.33
N ASN A 385 28.14 -23.08 -25.68
CA ASN A 385 28.35 -24.51 -25.50
C ASN A 385 27.66 -25.31 -26.62
N ALA A 386 27.84 -26.63 -26.66
CA ALA A 386 27.24 -27.47 -27.71
C ALA A 386 25.69 -27.46 -27.71
N ARG A 387 25.05 -27.16 -26.58
CA ARG A 387 23.60 -27.19 -26.39
C ARG A 387 22.94 -25.81 -26.56
N LYS A 388 23.71 -24.74 -26.70
CA LYS A 388 23.21 -23.36 -26.76
C LYS A 388 22.23 -23.03 -25.63
N THR A 389 22.63 -23.37 -24.41
CA THR A 389 21.78 -23.20 -23.22
C THR A 389 21.52 -21.72 -22.95
N ASN A 390 20.26 -21.36 -22.70
CA ASN A 390 19.91 -20.01 -22.26
C ASN A 390 20.15 -19.85 -20.76
N VAL A 391 20.75 -18.73 -20.39
CA VAL A 391 20.89 -18.26 -19.01
C VAL A 391 20.48 -16.79 -18.96
N TRP A 392 20.16 -16.29 -17.77
CA TRP A 392 19.74 -14.91 -17.57
C TRP A 392 20.79 -14.16 -16.75
N GLY A 393 21.11 -12.94 -17.21
CA GLY A 393 21.88 -11.97 -16.45
C GLY A 393 20.90 -11.08 -15.69
N PRO A 394 20.70 -11.31 -14.37
CA PRO A 394 19.64 -10.65 -13.62
C PRO A 394 19.86 -9.13 -13.46
N ILE A 395 21.11 -8.75 -13.25
CA ILE A 395 21.56 -7.37 -13.02
C ILE A 395 22.72 -7.11 -13.97
N ASP A 396 22.78 -5.89 -14.51
CA ASP A 396 23.90 -5.44 -15.34
C ASP A 396 25.10 -5.01 -14.49
N ASP A 397 25.73 -5.99 -13.85
CA ASP A 397 26.92 -5.80 -13.03
C ASP A 397 27.98 -6.86 -13.34
N GLU A 398 29.24 -6.52 -13.07
CA GLU A 398 30.42 -7.39 -13.26
C GLU A 398 30.33 -8.73 -12.51
N ALA A 399 29.47 -8.85 -11.49
CA ALA A 399 29.21 -10.11 -10.80
C ALA A 399 28.40 -11.13 -11.64
N PHE A 400 27.63 -10.66 -12.62
CA PHE A 400 26.73 -11.49 -13.43
C PHE A 400 27.13 -11.54 -14.91
N VAL A 401 27.53 -10.39 -15.46
CA VAL A 401 27.88 -10.24 -16.88
C VAL A 401 29.07 -9.29 -16.99
N ARG A 402 30.11 -9.73 -17.68
CA ARG A 402 31.33 -8.94 -17.88
C ARG A 402 31.87 -9.04 -19.29
N GLN A 403 32.78 -8.12 -19.60
CA GLN A 403 33.46 -8.09 -20.88
C GLN A 403 34.38 -9.31 -21.02
N PRO A 404 34.30 -10.06 -22.14
CA PRO A 404 35.14 -11.22 -22.39
C PRO A 404 36.51 -10.82 -22.92
N ASP A 405 37.49 -11.72 -22.81
CA ASP A 405 38.80 -11.57 -23.46
C ASP A 405 38.65 -11.59 -25.00
N GLU A 406 39.30 -10.65 -25.69
CA GLU A 406 39.28 -10.51 -27.15
C GLU A 406 39.68 -11.81 -27.87
N ALA A 407 40.63 -12.58 -27.32
CA ALA A 407 41.07 -13.84 -27.90
C ALA A 407 39.96 -14.91 -27.87
N GLU A 408 39.17 -14.95 -26.80
CA GLU A 408 38.06 -15.89 -26.65
C GLU A 408 36.87 -15.52 -27.55
N VAL A 409 36.63 -14.22 -27.74
CA VAL A 409 35.62 -13.72 -28.68
C VAL A 409 35.95 -14.14 -30.12
N ALA A 410 37.22 -13.99 -30.54
CA ALA A 410 37.66 -14.40 -31.87
C ALA A 410 37.45 -15.91 -32.10
N ALA A 411 37.79 -16.74 -31.11
CA ALA A 411 37.57 -18.18 -31.16
C ALA A 411 36.08 -18.56 -31.25
N ALA A 412 35.22 -17.88 -30.48
CA ALA A 412 33.77 -18.09 -30.50
C ALA A 412 33.16 -17.72 -31.87
N LYS A 413 33.55 -16.58 -32.45
CA LYS A 413 33.11 -16.13 -33.78
C LYS A 413 33.55 -17.11 -34.88
N ALA A 414 34.78 -17.60 -34.84
CA ALA A 414 35.28 -18.58 -35.81
C ALA A 414 34.51 -19.91 -35.76
N LYS A 415 34.19 -20.40 -34.55
CA LYS A 415 33.40 -21.62 -34.36
C LYS A 415 31.95 -21.48 -34.86
N ALA A 416 31.34 -20.31 -34.67
CA ALA A 416 30.01 -20.01 -35.17
C ALA A 416 29.98 -19.90 -36.72
N ALA A 417 31.03 -19.35 -37.33
CA ALA A 417 31.16 -19.25 -38.79
C ALA A 417 31.35 -20.63 -39.45
N GLY A 418 32.16 -21.51 -38.85
CA GLY A 418 32.40 -22.87 -39.36
C GLY A 418 31.17 -23.80 -39.29
N GLN A 419 30.22 -23.53 -38.40
CA GLN A 419 28.95 -24.27 -38.35
C GLN A 419 27.95 -23.85 -39.44
N LYS A 420 28.00 -22.60 -39.93
CA LYS A 420 27.15 -22.13 -41.03
C LYS A 420 27.57 -22.65 -42.41
N GLN A 421 28.82 -23.09 -42.59
CA GLN A 421 29.34 -23.65 -43.86
C GLN A 421 29.09 -25.16 -44.03
N LYS A 422 28.49 -25.83 -43.03
CA LYS A 422 28.23 -27.28 -43.04
C LYS A 422 26.75 -27.66 -43.18
N VAL A 423 25.89 -26.71 -43.56
CA VAL A 423 24.46 -26.93 -43.85
C VAL A 423 24.22 -26.89 -45.35
#